data_AF-A0A4Q4CHP7-F1
#
_entry.id   AF-A0A4Q4CHP7-F1
#
_cell.length_a   1.000
_cell.length_b   1.000
_cell.length_c   1.000
_cell.angle_alpha   90.00
_cell.angle_beta   90.00
_cell.angle_gamma   90.00
#
_symmetry.space_group_name_H-M   'P 1'
#
loop_
_entity.id
_entity.type
_entity.pdbx_description
1 polymer ?
#
loop_
_entity_poly.entity_id
_entity_poly.type
_entity_poly.pdbx_seq_one_letter_code
_entity_poly.pdbx_strand_id
1 'polypeptide(L)'
;GLTFIHPYDDPAVIAGQGTLALEMLEDAPALQAAIFPVGGGGMLAGCAGAIRELRPEITVFGVEVEGYPAMAQRLAGQPVSVGGPTIAEGIAVRDVGEVPLSQLRRLGIEVLVVPERAVEQAIALLAEGAKLVAEGAGAAGLAAILAFPERFAGLATGTVICGGNIDARILANVLLRNLLRDGRILRLHLDIPDRPGVLADIAMRVAAAGGNVIEVSHQRLFAAPSVQSAELELMIEVRDTVQGNAIVAALEAGHYIVRRG
;
A
#
# COMPACT_ATOMS: atom_id res chain seq x y z
N GLY A 1 21.96 -3.94 -36.95
CA GLY A 1 21.64 -4.55 -35.66
C GLY A 1 21.37 -3.44 -34.66
N LEU A 2 20.38 -3.60 -33.79
CA LEU A 2 20.15 -2.68 -32.68
C LEU A 2 20.82 -3.25 -31.43
N THR A 3 21.38 -2.39 -30.58
CA THR A 3 21.94 -2.79 -29.27
C THR A 3 20.80 -2.94 -28.26
N PHE A 4 20.72 -4.10 -27.61
CA PHE A 4 19.78 -4.32 -26.52
C PHE A 4 20.33 -3.70 -25.23
N ILE A 5 19.50 -2.93 -24.52
CA ILE A 5 19.83 -2.34 -23.22
C ILE A 5 19.00 -3.05 -22.17
N HIS A 6 19.65 -3.81 -21.29
CA HIS A 6 18.93 -4.55 -20.24
C HIS A 6 18.40 -3.57 -19.18
N PRO A 7 17.15 -3.71 -18.70
CA PRO A 7 16.60 -2.83 -17.68
C PRO A 7 17.29 -2.89 -16.30
N TYR A 8 18.18 -3.86 -16.04
CA TYR A 8 18.80 -4.04 -14.71
C TYR A 8 20.02 -4.97 -14.68
N ASP A 9 20.11 -5.98 -15.56
CA ASP A 9 21.20 -6.97 -15.55
C ASP A 9 22.38 -6.53 -16.46
N ASP A 10 22.78 -5.28 -16.31
CA ASP A 10 23.90 -4.68 -17.03
C ASP A 10 24.77 -3.86 -16.06
N PRO A 11 26.11 -4.05 -16.02
CA PRO A 11 26.97 -3.35 -15.08
C PRO A 11 26.91 -1.82 -15.16
N ALA A 12 26.73 -1.24 -16.34
CA ALA A 12 26.63 0.20 -16.51
C ALA A 12 25.27 0.72 -16.02
N VAL A 13 24.19 -0.03 -16.26
CA VAL A 13 22.86 0.28 -15.69
C VAL A 13 22.90 0.24 -14.18
N ILE A 14 23.51 -0.79 -13.58
CA ILE A 14 23.66 -0.94 -12.12
C ILE A 14 24.47 0.22 -11.54
N ALA A 15 25.62 0.55 -12.15
CA ALA A 15 26.45 1.67 -11.70
C ALA A 15 25.69 3.01 -11.77
N GLY A 16 24.90 3.21 -12.84
CA GLY A 16 24.02 4.36 -12.98
C GLY A 16 22.99 4.46 -11.86
N GLN A 17 22.36 3.34 -11.45
CA GLN A 17 21.42 3.38 -10.33
C GLN A 17 22.10 3.69 -8.99
N GLY A 18 23.40 3.40 -8.85
CA GLY A 18 24.18 3.70 -7.64
C GLY A 18 24.33 5.19 -7.35
N THR A 19 24.13 6.08 -8.34
CA THR A 19 24.24 7.53 -8.12
C THR A 19 23.18 8.04 -7.14
N LEU A 20 22.00 7.42 -7.12
CA LEU A 20 20.95 7.68 -6.13
C LEU A 20 21.47 7.56 -4.69
N ALA A 21 22.28 6.55 -4.42
CA ALA A 21 22.85 6.37 -3.09
C ALA A 21 23.90 7.44 -2.77
N LEU A 22 24.66 7.92 -3.75
CA LEU A 22 25.61 9.00 -3.55
C LEU A 22 24.89 10.28 -3.09
N GLU A 23 23.81 10.64 -3.78
CA GLU A 23 22.96 11.79 -3.45
C GLU A 23 22.30 11.60 -2.08
N MET A 24 21.76 10.41 -1.79
CA MET A 24 21.15 10.10 -0.50
C MET A 24 22.13 10.25 0.67
N LEU A 25 23.39 9.87 0.50
CA LEU A 25 24.43 10.02 1.54
C LEU A 25 24.88 11.47 1.73
N GLU A 26 24.86 12.27 0.66
CA GLU A 26 25.16 13.71 0.72
C GLU A 26 24.04 14.48 1.45
N ASP A 27 22.78 14.22 1.07
CA ASP A 27 21.61 14.92 1.62
C ASP A 27 21.26 14.48 3.06
N ALA A 28 21.55 13.23 3.41
CA ALA A 28 21.23 12.65 4.72
C ALA A 28 22.47 12.05 5.42
N PRO A 29 23.39 12.88 5.94
CA PRO A 29 24.63 12.38 6.56
C PRO A 29 24.39 11.50 7.80
N ALA A 30 23.25 11.68 8.47
CA ALA A 30 22.82 10.92 9.64
C ALA A 30 22.15 9.58 9.31
N LEU A 31 22.03 9.19 8.04
CA LEU A 31 21.40 7.93 7.61
C LEU A 31 22.01 6.72 8.32
N GLN A 32 21.15 5.81 8.81
CA GLN A 32 21.53 4.58 9.53
C GLN A 32 20.98 3.32 8.85
N ALA A 33 19.84 3.43 8.17
CA ALA A 33 19.26 2.34 7.38
C ALA A 33 18.76 2.87 6.03
N ALA A 34 18.94 2.09 4.97
CA ALA A 34 18.48 2.41 3.62
C ALA A 34 17.66 1.24 3.05
N ILE A 35 16.51 1.53 2.46
CA ILE A 35 15.59 0.54 1.91
C ILE A 35 15.37 0.85 0.43
N PHE A 36 15.49 -0.17 -0.43
CA PHE A 36 15.29 -0.03 -1.87
C PHE A 36 14.33 -1.09 -2.41
N PRO A 37 13.33 -0.70 -3.24
CA PRO A 37 12.48 -1.65 -3.94
C PRO A 37 13.28 -2.55 -4.88
N VAL A 38 12.86 -3.81 -5.00
CA VAL A 38 13.57 -4.84 -5.76
C VAL A 38 12.65 -5.45 -6.80
N GLY A 39 12.90 -5.13 -8.07
CA GLY A 39 12.42 -5.92 -9.21
C GLY A 39 13.53 -6.88 -9.64
N GLY A 40 14.21 -6.57 -10.76
CA GLY A 40 15.36 -7.34 -11.23
C GLY A 40 16.65 -7.17 -10.39
N GLY A 41 16.67 -6.24 -9.43
CA GLY A 41 17.76 -6.04 -8.48
C GLY A 41 18.79 -4.96 -8.84
N GLY A 42 18.76 -4.39 -10.04
CA GLY A 42 19.80 -3.46 -10.50
C GLY A 42 19.97 -2.21 -9.62
N MET A 43 18.86 -1.60 -9.19
CA MET A 43 18.90 -0.44 -8.30
C MET A 43 19.46 -0.77 -6.92
N LEU A 44 18.92 -1.82 -6.28
CA LEU A 44 19.42 -2.26 -4.98
C LEU A 44 20.90 -2.62 -5.05
N ALA A 45 21.35 -3.32 -6.10
CA ALA A 45 22.75 -3.71 -6.26
C ALA A 45 23.67 -2.50 -6.41
N GLY A 46 23.28 -1.51 -7.24
CA GLY A 46 24.04 -0.27 -7.41
C GLY A 46 24.12 0.54 -6.12
N CYS A 47 22.98 0.76 -5.47
CA CYS A 47 22.90 1.53 -4.23
C CYS A 47 23.63 0.84 -3.08
N ALA A 48 23.43 -0.47 -2.90
CA ALA A 48 24.12 -1.25 -1.86
C ALA A 48 25.63 -1.27 -2.07
N GLY A 49 26.10 -1.33 -3.32
CA GLY A 49 27.52 -1.23 -3.65
C GLY A 49 28.11 0.11 -3.24
N ALA A 50 27.47 1.22 -3.62
CA ALA A 50 27.91 2.57 -3.27
C ALA A 50 27.90 2.81 -1.75
N ILE A 51 26.82 2.42 -1.05
CA ILE A 51 26.71 2.56 0.40
C ILE A 51 27.78 1.72 1.11
N ARG A 52 27.99 0.47 0.68
CA ARG A 52 28.98 -0.40 1.32
C ARG A 52 30.39 0.15 1.21
N GLU A 53 30.74 0.78 0.10
CA GLU A 53 32.06 1.38 -0.11
C GLU A 53 32.27 2.64 0.74
N LEU A 54 31.25 3.51 0.80
CA LEU A 54 31.39 4.84 1.41
C LEU A 54 31.03 4.90 2.90
N ARG A 55 30.01 4.14 3.30
CA ARG A 55 29.37 4.17 4.63
C ARG A 55 28.95 2.75 5.06
N PRO A 56 29.90 1.82 5.25
CA PRO A 56 29.62 0.39 5.50
C PRO A 56 28.82 0.10 6.78
N GLU A 57 28.71 1.06 7.69
CA GLU A 57 27.89 0.98 8.91
C GLU A 57 26.39 1.15 8.65
N ILE A 58 25.98 1.69 7.51
CA ILE A 58 24.57 1.82 7.13
C ILE A 58 24.02 0.45 6.75
N THR A 59 22.91 0.07 7.35
CA THR A 59 22.25 -1.20 7.03
C THR A 59 21.39 -1.04 5.79
N VAL A 60 21.59 -1.88 4.78
CA VAL A 60 20.85 -1.81 3.51
C VAL A 60 19.90 -2.98 3.38
N PHE A 61 18.64 -2.68 3.07
CA PHE A 61 17.57 -3.65 2.85
C PHE A 61 17.02 -3.54 1.42
N GLY A 62 16.71 -4.69 0.83
CA GLY A 62 15.76 -4.76 -0.27
C GLY A 62 14.32 -4.85 0.24
N VAL A 63 13.36 -4.49 -0.59
CA VAL A 63 11.94 -4.81 -0.36
C VAL A 63 11.27 -5.36 -1.63
N GLU A 64 10.54 -6.45 -1.45
CA GLU A 64 9.64 -7.08 -2.43
C GLU A 64 8.24 -7.21 -1.85
N VAL A 65 7.25 -7.51 -2.70
CA VAL A 65 5.88 -7.81 -2.28
C VAL A 65 5.65 -9.33 -2.19
N GLU A 66 4.73 -9.77 -1.33
CA GLU A 66 4.39 -11.18 -1.11
C GLU A 66 4.08 -11.97 -2.38
N GLY A 67 3.47 -11.32 -3.39
CA GLY A 67 3.19 -11.96 -4.68
C GLY A 67 4.42 -12.15 -5.57
N TYR A 68 5.49 -11.38 -5.36
CA TYR A 68 6.69 -11.38 -6.20
C TYR A 68 8.02 -11.36 -5.40
N PRO A 69 8.26 -12.32 -4.49
CA PRO A 69 9.48 -12.36 -3.65
C PRO A 69 10.67 -13.05 -4.33
N ALA A 70 10.90 -12.78 -5.62
CA ALA A 70 11.83 -13.55 -6.44
C ALA A 70 13.28 -13.41 -5.97
N MET A 71 13.75 -12.19 -5.67
CA MET A 71 15.11 -11.95 -5.19
C MET A 71 15.32 -12.56 -3.81
N ALA A 72 14.37 -12.39 -2.90
CA ALA A 72 14.42 -13.00 -1.56
C ALA A 72 14.57 -14.53 -1.64
N GLN A 73 13.75 -15.19 -2.49
CA GLN A 73 13.83 -16.63 -2.73
C GLN A 73 15.19 -17.03 -3.32
N ARG A 74 15.69 -16.31 -4.32
CA ARG A 74 16.99 -16.60 -4.97
C ARG A 74 18.18 -16.41 -4.03
N LEU A 75 18.13 -15.41 -3.14
CA LEU A 75 19.16 -15.20 -2.11
C LEU A 75 19.15 -16.32 -1.07
N ALA A 76 17.97 -16.82 -0.71
CA ALA A 76 17.80 -17.96 0.19
C ALA A 76 18.10 -19.34 -0.46
N GLY A 77 18.44 -19.39 -1.76
CA GLY A 77 18.66 -20.64 -2.49
C GLY A 77 17.38 -21.45 -2.72
N GLN A 78 16.22 -20.79 -2.68
CA GLN A 78 14.91 -21.40 -2.85
C GLN A 78 14.43 -21.31 -4.31
N PRO A 79 13.56 -22.24 -4.76
CA PRO A 79 12.91 -22.11 -6.07
C PRO A 79 12.02 -20.86 -6.11
N VAL A 80 12.01 -20.20 -7.27
CA VAL A 80 11.20 -19.00 -7.47
C VAL A 80 9.72 -19.37 -7.62
N SER A 81 8.89 -18.80 -6.76
CA SER A 81 7.42 -18.88 -6.82
C SER A 81 6.85 -17.48 -6.67
N VAL A 82 6.28 -16.98 -7.76
CA VAL A 82 5.67 -15.64 -7.86
C VAL A 82 4.33 -15.74 -8.60
N GLY A 83 3.42 -14.83 -8.30
CA GLY A 83 2.15 -14.68 -9.01
C GLY A 83 1.07 -14.01 -8.16
N GLY A 84 -0.05 -13.74 -8.83
CA GLY A 84 -1.18 -13.01 -8.24
C GLY A 84 -1.19 -11.53 -8.65
N PRO A 85 -2.30 -10.83 -8.39
CA PRO A 85 -2.40 -9.39 -8.65
C PRO A 85 -1.53 -8.62 -7.66
N THR A 86 -0.86 -7.57 -8.15
CA THR A 86 -0.08 -6.64 -7.32
C THR A 86 -0.28 -5.21 -7.81
N ILE A 87 -0.23 -4.25 -6.89
CA ILE A 87 -0.16 -2.82 -7.23
C ILE A 87 1.27 -2.36 -7.54
N ALA A 88 2.27 -3.17 -7.20
CA ALA A 88 3.69 -2.85 -7.35
C ALA A 88 4.29 -3.42 -8.64
N GLU A 89 3.70 -3.05 -9.79
CA GLU A 89 4.05 -3.60 -11.11
C GLU A 89 5.54 -3.43 -11.47
N GLY A 90 6.17 -2.32 -11.09
CA GLY A 90 7.59 -2.06 -11.33
C GLY A 90 8.55 -3.04 -10.63
N ILE A 91 8.07 -3.77 -9.63
CA ILE A 91 8.81 -4.83 -8.91
C ILE A 91 8.19 -6.21 -9.06
N ALA A 92 7.22 -6.39 -9.96
CA ALA A 92 6.56 -7.65 -10.24
C ALA A 92 7.42 -8.56 -11.14
N VAL A 93 8.63 -8.88 -10.70
CA VAL A 93 9.65 -9.59 -11.49
C VAL A 93 9.75 -11.05 -11.08
N ARG A 94 9.75 -11.96 -12.05
CA ARG A 94 10.02 -13.39 -11.84
C ARG A 94 11.51 -13.71 -11.99
N ASP A 95 12.09 -13.26 -13.10
CA ASP A 95 13.47 -13.56 -13.46
C ASP A 95 14.35 -12.39 -13.04
N VAL A 96 15.03 -12.54 -11.90
CA VAL A 96 15.97 -11.53 -11.40
C VAL A 96 17.28 -11.54 -12.18
N GLY A 97 18.01 -10.42 -12.19
CA GLY A 97 19.32 -10.35 -12.85
C GLY A 97 20.39 -11.17 -12.13
N GLU A 98 21.27 -11.83 -12.88
CA GLU A 98 22.33 -12.65 -12.32
C GLU A 98 23.49 -11.79 -11.76
N VAL A 99 23.78 -10.65 -12.41
CA VAL A 99 24.79 -9.69 -11.92
C VAL A 99 24.34 -9.06 -10.60
N PRO A 100 23.13 -8.48 -10.48
CA PRO A 100 22.60 -8.03 -9.19
C PRO A 100 22.59 -9.13 -8.13
N LEU A 101 22.08 -10.32 -8.44
CA LEU A 101 22.00 -11.42 -7.46
C LEU A 101 23.37 -11.80 -6.90
N SER A 102 24.38 -11.92 -7.77
CA SER A 102 25.76 -12.23 -7.38
C SER A 102 26.32 -11.16 -6.42
N GLN A 103 26.11 -9.88 -6.74
CA GLN A 103 26.56 -8.76 -5.93
C GLN A 103 25.85 -8.73 -4.57
N LEU A 104 24.52 -8.84 -4.56
CA LEU A 104 23.71 -8.80 -3.34
C LEU A 104 24.02 -9.96 -2.39
N ARG A 105 24.25 -11.16 -2.93
CA ARG A 105 24.70 -12.31 -2.14
C ARG A 105 26.04 -12.06 -1.47
N ARG A 106 27.02 -11.50 -2.20
CA ARG A 106 28.34 -11.16 -1.64
C ARG A 106 28.25 -10.07 -0.58
N LEU A 107 27.34 -9.11 -0.75
CA LEU A 107 27.11 -8.01 0.18
C LEU A 107 26.26 -8.41 1.41
N GLY A 108 25.73 -9.63 1.44
CA GLY A 108 24.90 -10.14 2.53
C GLY A 108 23.60 -9.37 2.70
N ILE A 109 22.99 -8.92 1.60
CA ILE A 109 21.78 -8.10 1.64
C ILE A 109 20.55 -8.95 1.99
N GLU A 110 19.77 -8.47 2.94
CA GLU A 110 18.45 -8.99 3.28
C GLU A 110 17.38 -8.29 2.42
N VAL A 111 16.41 -9.06 1.91
CA VAL A 111 15.25 -8.54 1.19
C VAL A 111 14.00 -8.85 2.02
N LEU A 112 13.33 -7.78 2.46
CA LEU A 112 12.08 -7.85 3.22
C LEU A 112 10.92 -8.10 2.25
N VAL A 113 9.99 -8.97 2.63
CA VAL A 113 8.79 -9.26 1.84
C VAL A 113 7.58 -8.67 2.57
N VAL A 114 6.86 -7.76 1.92
CA VAL A 114 5.73 -7.03 2.51
C VAL A 114 4.38 -7.44 1.90
N PRO A 115 3.29 -7.41 2.67
CA PRO A 115 1.97 -7.66 2.13
C PRO A 115 1.49 -6.49 1.26
N GLU A 116 0.68 -6.78 0.24
CA GLU A 116 0.08 -5.78 -0.66
C GLU A 116 -0.63 -4.65 0.11
N ARG A 117 -1.26 -4.98 1.23
CA ARG A 117 -1.93 -4.01 2.11
C ARG A 117 -1.00 -2.93 2.64
N ALA A 118 0.26 -3.27 2.92
CA ALA A 118 1.24 -2.31 3.43
C ALA A 118 1.65 -1.33 2.32
N VAL A 119 1.69 -1.81 1.07
CA VAL A 119 1.93 -0.95 -0.11
C VAL A 119 0.76 0.00 -0.34
N GLU A 120 -0.49 -0.48 -0.26
CA GLU A 120 -1.68 0.37 -0.33
C GLU A 120 -1.65 1.47 0.76
N GLN A 121 -1.33 1.11 2.00
CA GLN A 121 -1.21 2.06 3.11
C GLN A 121 -0.09 3.07 2.90
N ALA A 122 1.07 2.63 2.39
CA ALA A 122 2.19 3.50 2.08
C ALA A 122 1.86 4.52 0.98
N ILE A 123 1.16 4.10 -0.09
CA ILE A 123 0.68 5.01 -1.13
C ILE A 123 -0.26 6.06 -0.53
N ALA A 124 -1.22 5.64 0.29
CA ALA A 124 -2.16 6.57 0.94
C ALA A 124 -1.45 7.55 1.87
N LEU A 125 -0.47 7.08 2.66
CA LEU A 125 0.30 7.92 3.57
C LEU A 125 1.17 8.94 2.83
N LEU A 126 1.77 8.56 1.70
CA LEU A 126 2.52 9.49 0.84
C LEU A 126 1.60 10.55 0.23
N ALA A 127 0.42 10.16 -0.26
CA ALA A 127 -0.54 11.07 -0.86
C ALA A 127 -1.16 12.04 0.18
N GLU A 128 -1.53 11.54 1.35
CA GLU A 128 -2.19 12.33 2.39
C GLU A 128 -1.20 13.16 3.21
N GLY A 129 -0.07 12.56 3.62
CA GLY A 129 0.91 13.17 4.51
C GLY A 129 1.94 14.00 3.79
N ALA A 130 2.58 13.43 2.76
CA ALA A 130 3.66 14.09 2.02
C ALA A 130 3.19 14.85 0.77
N LYS A 131 1.93 14.65 0.35
CA LYS A 131 1.37 15.16 -0.91
C LYS A 131 2.14 14.68 -2.14
N LEU A 132 2.68 13.47 -2.07
CA LEU A 132 3.41 12.82 -3.14
C LEU A 132 2.58 11.70 -3.75
N VAL A 133 2.52 11.67 -5.08
CA VAL A 133 1.92 10.56 -5.83
C VAL A 133 2.99 9.52 -6.09
N ALA A 134 2.80 8.31 -5.56
CA ALA A 134 3.70 7.18 -5.73
C ALA A 134 2.96 5.99 -6.33
N GLU A 135 3.63 5.24 -7.20
CA GLU A 135 3.18 3.91 -7.61
C GLU A 135 3.55 2.85 -6.56
N GLY A 136 3.09 1.60 -6.73
CA GLY A 136 3.35 0.55 -5.75
C GLY A 136 4.84 0.28 -5.49
N ALA A 137 5.67 0.26 -6.54
CA ALA A 137 7.12 0.13 -6.39
C ALA A 137 7.72 1.33 -5.61
N GLY A 138 7.30 2.56 -5.95
CA GLY A 138 7.74 3.78 -5.29
C GLY A 138 7.35 3.86 -3.81
N ALA A 139 6.26 3.21 -3.42
CA ALA A 139 5.81 3.14 -2.03
C ALA A 139 6.38 1.96 -1.22
N ALA A 140 7.05 1.00 -1.88
CA ALA A 140 7.42 -0.28 -1.25
C ALA A 140 8.38 -0.13 -0.07
N GLY A 141 9.33 0.81 -0.10
CA GLY A 141 10.25 1.00 1.02
C GLY A 141 9.55 1.59 2.26
N LEU A 142 8.59 2.50 2.08
CA LEU A 142 7.72 2.94 3.18
C LEU A 142 6.82 1.79 3.67
N ALA A 143 6.34 0.94 2.77
CA ALA A 143 5.59 -0.25 3.14
C ALA A 143 6.39 -1.21 4.04
N ALA A 144 7.69 -1.37 3.79
CA ALA A 144 8.58 -2.12 4.69
C ALA A 144 8.68 -1.50 6.08
N ILE A 145 8.77 -0.16 6.17
CA ILE A 145 8.79 0.53 7.47
C ILE A 145 7.49 0.30 8.24
N LEU A 146 6.34 0.36 7.56
CA LEU A 146 5.04 0.11 8.16
C LEU A 146 4.82 -1.36 8.56
N ALA A 147 5.37 -2.30 7.78
CA ALA A 147 5.23 -3.73 8.03
C ALA A 147 6.14 -4.25 9.16
N PHE A 148 7.31 -3.62 9.34
CA PHE A 148 8.34 -4.04 10.30
C PHE A 148 8.81 -2.86 11.18
N PRO A 149 7.93 -2.17 11.92
CA PRO A 149 8.26 -0.93 12.63
C PRO A 149 9.37 -1.12 13.66
N GLU A 150 9.46 -2.29 14.30
CA GLU A 150 10.50 -2.62 15.29
C GLU A 150 11.92 -2.65 14.70
N ARG A 151 12.05 -2.89 13.39
CA ARG A 151 13.34 -2.90 12.68
C ARG A 151 13.90 -1.49 12.47
N PHE A 152 13.02 -0.48 12.43
CA PHE A 152 13.36 0.88 12.02
C PHE A 152 13.10 1.93 13.11
N ALA A 153 12.46 1.54 14.22
CA ALA A 153 12.16 2.42 15.33
C ALA A 153 13.43 3.09 15.88
N GLY A 154 13.42 4.43 15.91
CA GLY A 154 14.54 5.23 16.42
C GLY A 154 15.74 5.36 15.47
N LEU A 155 15.69 4.76 14.27
CA LEU A 155 16.75 4.89 13.27
C LEU A 155 16.42 5.97 12.24
N ALA A 156 17.44 6.74 11.84
CA ALA A 156 17.37 7.57 10.64
C ALA A 156 17.32 6.65 9.40
N THR A 157 16.11 6.41 8.90
CA THR A 157 15.85 5.46 7.82
C THR A 157 15.49 6.21 6.54
N GLY A 158 16.18 5.88 5.43
CA GLY A 158 15.93 6.43 4.10
C GLY A 158 15.34 5.39 3.16
N THR A 159 14.46 5.83 2.27
CA THR A 159 13.95 5.04 1.15
C THR A 159 13.78 5.96 -0.05
N VAL A 160 13.82 5.38 -1.24
CA VAL A 160 13.52 6.08 -2.48
C VAL A 160 12.04 5.98 -2.84
N ILE A 161 11.48 7.06 -3.37
CA ILE A 161 10.21 7.05 -4.11
C ILE A 161 10.56 6.92 -5.59
N CYS A 162 10.72 5.68 -6.07
CA CYS A 162 11.34 5.42 -7.39
C CYS A 162 10.43 5.69 -8.59
N GLY A 163 9.14 5.92 -8.37
CA GLY A 163 8.18 6.13 -9.44
C GLY A 163 6.82 6.61 -8.93
N GLY A 164 6.11 7.31 -9.81
CA GLY A 164 4.76 7.85 -9.56
C GLY A 164 3.78 7.56 -10.69
N ASN A 165 4.08 6.59 -11.56
CA ASN A 165 3.27 6.27 -12.73
C ASN A 165 2.11 5.33 -12.36
N ILE A 166 1.20 5.84 -11.53
CA ILE A 166 0.03 5.11 -11.06
C ILE A 166 -1.24 5.53 -11.84
N ASP A 167 -2.05 4.55 -12.26
CA ASP A 167 -3.36 4.80 -12.84
C ASP A 167 -4.25 5.57 -11.85
N ALA A 168 -4.87 6.66 -12.31
CA ALA A 168 -5.67 7.53 -11.45
C ALA A 168 -6.81 6.79 -10.74
N ARG A 169 -7.41 5.80 -11.41
CA ARG A 169 -8.45 4.95 -10.83
C ARG A 169 -7.87 4.00 -9.78
N ILE A 170 -6.68 3.43 -9.98
CA ILE A 170 -5.99 2.65 -8.94
C ILE A 170 -5.71 3.53 -7.72
N LEU A 171 -5.15 4.72 -7.91
CA LEU A 171 -4.88 5.66 -6.82
C LEU A 171 -6.16 6.02 -6.05
N ALA A 172 -7.23 6.38 -6.75
CA ALA A 172 -8.51 6.70 -6.13
C ALA A 172 -9.06 5.52 -5.30
N ASN A 173 -8.97 4.30 -5.84
CA ASN A 173 -9.41 3.09 -5.12
C ASN A 173 -8.58 2.84 -3.85
N VAL A 174 -7.26 3.04 -3.91
CA VAL A 174 -6.38 2.92 -2.73
C VAL A 174 -6.78 3.92 -1.65
N LEU A 175 -6.99 5.18 -2.02
CA LEU A 175 -7.40 6.22 -1.07
C LEU A 175 -8.78 5.95 -0.46
N LEU A 176 -9.76 5.52 -1.26
CA LEU A 176 -11.09 5.14 -0.75
C LEU A 176 -11.03 3.94 0.20
N ARG A 177 -10.22 2.91 -0.14
CA ARG A 177 -9.99 1.76 0.73
C ARG A 177 -9.32 2.17 2.04
N ASN A 178 -8.39 3.14 2.00
CA ASN A 178 -7.76 3.67 3.19
C ASN A 178 -8.76 4.43 4.08
N LEU A 179 -9.59 5.29 3.49
CA LEU A 179 -10.66 6.02 4.20
C LEU A 179 -11.65 5.07 4.89
N LEU A 180 -12.03 3.96 4.24
CA LEU A 180 -12.85 2.91 4.84
C LEU A 180 -12.16 2.26 6.05
N ARG A 181 -10.87 1.92 5.93
CA ARG A 181 -10.09 1.27 7.00
C ARG A 181 -9.88 2.17 8.21
N ASP A 182 -9.62 3.44 7.97
CA ASP A 182 -9.45 4.46 9.03
C ASP A 182 -10.79 4.81 9.70
N GLY A 183 -11.90 4.26 9.21
CA GLY A 183 -13.24 4.55 9.70
C GLY A 183 -13.68 5.97 9.40
N ARG A 184 -13.14 6.59 8.34
CA ARG A 184 -13.56 7.88 7.78
C ARG A 184 -14.67 7.73 6.75
N ILE A 185 -14.85 6.52 6.22
CA ILE A 185 -16.04 6.12 5.49
C ILE A 185 -16.62 4.89 6.18
N LEU A 186 -17.93 4.89 6.38
CA LEU A 186 -18.69 3.81 6.99
C LEU A 186 -19.61 3.19 5.95
N ARG A 187 -19.53 1.87 5.78
CA ARG A 187 -20.47 1.10 4.96
C ARG A 187 -21.42 0.34 5.88
N LEU A 188 -22.71 0.64 5.78
CA LEU A 188 -23.77 0.02 6.60
C LEU A 188 -24.77 -0.71 5.72
N HIS A 189 -25.12 -1.92 6.13
CA HIS A 189 -26.25 -2.68 5.63
C HIS A 189 -27.37 -2.63 6.66
N LEU A 190 -28.56 -2.22 6.25
CA LEU A 190 -29.74 -2.10 7.09
C LEU A 190 -30.87 -2.95 6.53
N ASP A 191 -31.49 -3.75 7.40
CA ASP A 191 -32.77 -4.37 7.09
C ASP A 191 -33.88 -3.40 7.48
N ILE A 192 -34.62 -2.91 6.47
CA ILE A 192 -35.61 -1.85 6.66
C ILE A 192 -37.03 -2.34 6.32
N PRO A 193 -38.07 -1.89 7.04
CA PRO A 193 -39.44 -2.15 6.64
C PRO A 193 -39.80 -1.37 5.37
N ASP A 194 -40.46 -2.00 4.40
CA ASP A 194 -40.87 -1.33 3.16
C ASP A 194 -42.15 -0.49 3.37
N ARG A 195 -41.97 0.69 3.97
CA ARG A 195 -43.03 1.68 4.17
C ARG A 195 -42.53 3.12 3.97
N PRO A 196 -43.41 4.06 3.58
CA PRO A 196 -43.03 5.46 3.40
C PRO A 196 -42.39 6.07 4.65
N GLY A 197 -41.39 6.94 4.45
CA GLY A 197 -40.73 7.70 5.52
C GLY A 197 -39.49 7.07 6.14
N VAL A 198 -39.21 5.79 5.90
CA VAL A 198 -38.07 5.08 6.52
C VAL A 198 -36.72 5.64 6.10
N LEU A 199 -36.51 5.89 4.81
CA LEU A 199 -35.26 6.51 4.33
C LEU A 199 -35.07 7.93 4.88
N ALA A 200 -36.17 8.68 5.06
CA ALA A 200 -36.12 10.01 5.63
C ALA A 200 -35.70 9.97 7.11
N ASP A 201 -36.25 9.04 7.89
CA ASP A 201 -35.84 8.84 9.30
C ASP A 201 -34.36 8.46 9.42
N ILE A 202 -33.91 7.51 8.60
CA ILE A 202 -32.50 7.09 8.55
C ILE A 202 -31.59 8.27 8.19
N ALA A 203 -31.91 9.02 7.13
CA ALA A 203 -31.12 10.18 6.72
C ALA A 203 -31.09 11.27 7.81
N MET A 204 -32.21 11.53 8.49
CA MET A 204 -32.27 12.48 9.62
C MET A 204 -31.38 12.04 10.78
N ARG A 205 -31.36 10.75 11.13
CA ARG A 205 -30.50 10.22 12.20
C ARG A 205 -29.03 10.34 11.86
N VAL A 206 -28.64 10.02 10.62
CA VAL A 206 -27.26 10.19 10.14
C VAL A 206 -26.85 11.66 10.20
N ALA A 207 -27.71 12.57 9.71
CA ALA A 207 -27.45 14.01 9.72
C ALA A 207 -27.36 14.57 11.15
N ALA A 208 -28.21 14.12 12.07
CA ALA A 208 -28.19 14.55 13.47
C ALA A 208 -26.90 14.14 14.20
N ALA A 209 -26.30 13.02 13.80
CA ALA A 209 -24.98 12.58 14.27
C ALA A 209 -23.81 13.18 13.44
N GLY A 210 -24.11 14.08 12.50
CA GLY A 210 -23.13 14.82 11.68
C GLY A 210 -22.49 14.02 10.55
N GLY A 211 -23.04 12.86 10.19
CA GLY A 211 -22.56 12.07 9.06
C GLY A 211 -23.06 12.63 7.72
N ASN A 212 -22.29 12.45 6.66
CA ASN A 212 -22.67 12.84 5.30
C ASN A 212 -22.92 11.59 4.46
N VAL A 213 -24.12 11.44 3.89
CA VAL A 213 -24.46 10.27 3.06
C VAL A 213 -23.87 10.46 1.67
N ILE A 214 -22.93 9.60 1.29
CA ILE A 214 -22.26 9.60 -0.03
C ILE A 214 -23.09 8.79 -1.03
N GLU A 215 -23.56 7.62 -0.63
CA GLU A 215 -24.26 6.68 -1.49
C GLU A 215 -25.41 5.99 -0.76
N VAL A 216 -26.51 5.78 -1.49
CA VAL A 216 -27.68 5.03 -1.04
C VAL A 216 -28.04 4.01 -2.10
N SER A 217 -27.99 2.72 -1.76
CA SER A 217 -28.45 1.63 -2.60
C SER A 217 -29.60 0.90 -1.92
N HIS A 218 -30.77 0.92 -2.55
CA HIS A 218 -31.99 0.34 -2.00
C HIS A 218 -32.46 -0.79 -2.91
N GLN A 219 -32.35 -2.03 -2.40
CA GLN A 219 -32.68 -3.22 -3.16
C GLN A 219 -33.99 -3.84 -2.68
N ARG A 220 -34.96 -3.97 -3.60
CA ARG A 220 -36.30 -4.50 -3.31
C ARG A 220 -36.58 -5.88 -3.92
N LEU A 221 -35.87 -6.25 -4.98
CA LEU A 221 -36.29 -7.32 -5.89
C LEU A 221 -35.52 -8.65 -5.75
N PHE A 222 -34.32 -8.65 -5.14
CA PHE A 222 -33.43 -9.83 -5.20
C PHE A 222 -32.79 -10.26 -3.86
N ALA A 223 -32.89 -9.47 -2.78
CA ALA A 223 -32.16 -9.73 -1.52
C ALA A 223 -33.03 -9.67 -0.24
N ALA A 224 -34.33 -9.43 -0.38
CA ALA A 224 -35.22 -9.26 0.77
C ALA A 224 -35.55 -10.61 1.47
N PRO A 225 -35.39 -10.73 2.80
CA PRO A 225 -35.76 -11.93 3.55
C PRO A 225 -37.28 -12.19 3.56
N SER A 226 -38.09 -11.19 3.18
CA SER A 226 -39.54 -11.29 2.98
C SER A 226 -40.04 -10.22 2.01
N VAL A 227 -41.26 -10.37 1.49
CA VAL A 227 -41.95 -9.38 0.63
C VAL A 227 -42.16 -8.01 1.35
N GLN A 228 -41.97 -7.94 2.67
CA GLN A 228 -42.23 -6.74 3.50
C GLN A 228 -40.95 -6.05 4.02
N SER A 229 -39.78 -6.56 3.65
CA SER A 229 -38.46 -6.04 4.06
C SER A 229 -37.67 -5.61 2.82
N ALA A 230 -36.91 -4.54 2.90
CA ALA A 230 -35.94 -4.15 1.89
C ALA A 230 -34.54 -4.06 2.51
N GLU A 231 -33.51 -4.30 1.70
CA GLU A 231 -32.13 -4.09 2.12
C GLU A 231 -31.69 -2.69 1.66
N LEU A 232 -31.12 -1.94 2.60
CA LEU A 232 -30.56 -0.62 2.36
C LEU A 232 -29.06 -0.67 2.66
N GLU A 233 -28.27 -0.36 1.65
CA GLU A 233 -26.84 -0.14 1.81
C GLU A 233 -26.56 1.37 1.78
N LEU A 234 -25.83 1.83 2.80
CA LEU A 234 -25.41 3.22 2.95
C LEU A 234 -23.90 3.33 3.00
N MET A 235 -23.35 4.27 2.23
CA MET A 235 -21.98 4.73 2.41
C MET A 235 -22.01 6.14 3.01
N ILE A 236 -21.38 6.31 4.17
CA ILE A 236 -21.46 7.52 4.98
C ILE A 236 -20.04 8.02 5.25
N GLU A 237 -19.76 9.27 4.89
CA GLU A 237 -18.55 9.97 5.30
C GLU A 237 -18.67 10.40 6.76
N VAL A 238 -17.62 10.13 7.52
CA VAL A 238 -17.50 10.50 8.93
C VAL A 238 -16.08 11.01 9.21
N ARG A 239 -15.94 11.77 10.29
CA ARG A 239 -14.65 12.30 10.73
C ARG A 239 -13.71 11.21 11.22
N ASP A 240 -14.26 10.28 11.99
CA ASP A 240 -13.53 9.24 12.69
C ASP A 240 -14.47 8.10 13.12
N THR A 241 -13.85 7.06 13.69
CA THR A 241 -14.55 5.89 14.22
C THR A 241 -15.51 6.22 15.36
N VAL A 242 -15.27 7.29 16.13
CA VAL A 242 -16.15 7.70 17.24
C VAL A 242 -17.47 8.20 16.69
N GLN A 243 -17.42 9.08 15.69
CA GLN A 243 -18.63 9.54 14.99
C GLN A 243 -19.33 8.38 14.28
N GLY A 244 -18.58 7.49 13.61
CA GLY A 244 -19.15 6.30 12.97
C GLY A 244 -19.90 5.40 13.97
N ASN A 245 -19.37 5.20 15.18
CA ASN A 245 -20.04 4.47 16.26
C ASN A 245 -21.32 5.18 16.73
N ALA A 246 -21.29 6.51 16.86
CA ALA A 246 -22.47 7.30 17.25
C ALA A 246 -23.61 7.19 16.22
N ILE A 247 -23.29 7.18 14.93
CA ILE A 247 -24.27 6.97 13.86
C ILE A 247 -24.91 5.59 13.96
N VAL A 248 -24.11 4.53 14.14
CA VAL A 248 -24.64 3.17 14.32
C VAL A 248 -25.59 3.10 15.51
N ALA A 249 -25.18 3.64 16.66
CA ALA A 249 -26.02 3.65 17.87
C ALA A 249 -27.34 4.43 17.66
N ALA A 250 -27.31 5.54 16.92
CA ALA A 250 -28.52 6.33 16.61
C ALA A 250 -29.49 5.58 15.68
N LEU A 251 -28.98 4.77 14.76
CA LEU A 251 -29.77 3.92 13.87
C LEU A 251 -30.37 2.72 14.62
N GLU A 252 -29.59 2.04 15.47
CA GLU A 252 -30.07 0.94 16.31
C GLU A 252 -31.15 1.41 17.29
N ALA A 253 -31.02 2.62 17.85
CA ALA A 253 -32.06 3.25 18.67
C ALA A 253 -33.36 3.55 17.89
N GLY A 254 -33.30 3.56 16.56
CA GLY A 254 -34.46 3.62 15.66
C GLY A 254 -35.09 2.26 15.36
N HIS A 255 -34.63 1.19 16.02
CA HIS A 255 -35.01 -0.20 15.78
C HIS A 255 -34.61 -0.74 14.40
N TYR A 256 -33.60 -0.15 13.77
CA TYR A 256 -33.00 -0.72 12.57
C TYR A 256 -31.96 -1.78 12.93
N ILE A 257 -31.94 -2.88 12.19
CA ILE A 257 -30.89 -3.89 12.29
C ILE A 257 -29.74 -3.39 11.42
N VAL A 258 -28.62 -3.03 12.04
CA VAL A 258 -27.45 -2.45 11.35
C VAL A 258 -26.31 -3.47 11.34
N ARG A 259 -25.73 -3.69 10.17
CA ARG A 259 -24.53 -4.52 9.97
C ARG A 259 -23.45 -3.68 9.30
N ARG A 260 -22.21 -3.75 9.79
CA ARG A 260 -21.06 -3.11 9.13
C ARG A 260 -20.55 -3.99 7.98
N GLY A 261 -20.30 -3.36 6.84
CA GLY A 261 -19.70 -3.99 5.66
C GLY A 261 -18.20 -3.73 5.55
#